data_AF-A0A5R9EHE7-F1
#
_entry.id   AF-A0A5R9EHE7-F1
#
_cell.length_a   1.000
_cell.length_b   1.000
_cell.length_c   1.000
_cell.angle_alpha   90.00
_cell.angle_beta   90.00
_cell.angle_gamma   90.00
#
_symmetry.space_group_name_H-M   'P 1'
#
loop_
_entity.id
_entity.type
_entity.pdbx_description
1 polymer ?
#
loop_
_entity_poly.entity_id
_entity_poly.type
_entity_poly.pdbx_seq_one_letter_code
_entity_poly.pdbx_strand_id
1 'polypeptide(L)'
;MAPSETVDPGWHTFMLHSAEYAQWCHESFGYYLHHAPNSKLRTQGLMVDVVGRIREAGFFVDDRLWGTAGDCNAPTCCGDGPCC
;
A
#
# COMPACT_ATOMS: atom_id res chain seq x y z
N MET A 1 5.44 -5.49 1.35
CA MET A 1 3.98 -5.43 1.52
C MET A 1 3.45 -4.54 0.43
N ALA A 2 2.55 -5.04 -0.42
CA ALA A 2 1.89 -4.23 -1.43
C ALA A 2 0.37 -4.44 -1.29
N PRO A 3 -0.45 -3.38 -1.44
CA PRO A 3 -1.89 -3.51 -1.49
C PRO A 3 -2.34 -4.30 -2.75
N SER A 4 -3.63 -4.59 -2.84
CA SER A 4 -4.22 -5.21 -4.05
C SER A 4 -4.12 -4.30 -5.26
N GLU A 5 -4.26 -4.86 -6.47
CA GLU A 5 -4.25 -4.11 -7.74
C GLU A 5 -5.24 -2.93 -7.74
N THR A 6 -6.41 -3.13 -7.12
CA THR A 6 -7.45 -2.10 -7.07
C THR A 6 -7.20 -1.04 -6.00
N VAL A 7 -6.61 -1.42 -4.86
CA VAL A 7 -6.37 -0.49 -3.75
C VAL A 7 -5.10 0.33 -3.96
N ASP A 8 -4.10 -0.21 -4.67
CA ASP A 8 -2.82 0.44 -4.90
C ASP A 8 -2.93 1.83 -5.56
N PRO A 9 -3.68 2.03 -6.66
CA PRO A 9 -3.85 3.36 -7.26
C PRO A 9 -4.59 4.33 -6.33
N GLY A 10 -5.54 3.84 -5.53
CA GLY A 10 -6.29 4.65 -4.58
C GLY A 10 -5.39 5.17 -3.45
N TRP A 11 -4.52 4.31 -2.91
CA TRP A 11 -3.53 4.68 -1.92
C TRP A 11 -2.55 5.75 -2.45
N HIS A 12 -2.01 5.53 -3.65
CA HIS A 12 -1.14 6.50 -4.32
C HIS A 12 -1.82 7.84 -4.56
N THR A 13 -3.07 7.82 -5.02
CA THR A 13 -3.84 9.05 -5.24
C THR A 13 -4.09 9.79 -3.94
N PHE A 14 -4.44 9.08 -2.87
CA PHE A 14 -4.68 9.70 -1.56
C PHE A 14 -3.45 10.46 -1.05
N MET A 15 -2.25 9.91 -1.21
CA MET A 15 -1.01 10.58 -0.82
C MET A 15 -0.75 11.91 -1.55
N LEU A 16 -1.33 12.12 -2.74
CA LEU A 16 -1.23 13.38 -3.49
C LEU A 16 -2.10 14.49 -2.90
N HIS A 17 -3.16 14.15 -2.15
CA HIS A 17 -3.96 15.08 -1.36
C HIS A 17 -3.20 15.41 -0.06
N SER A 18 -2.08 16.13 -0.21
CA SER A 18 -1.03 16.20 0.81
C SER A 18 -1.46 16.82 2.14
N ALA A 19 -2.45 17.72 2.14
CA ALA A 19 -2.99 18.31 3.37
C ALA A 19 -3.80 17.27 4.16
N GLU A 20 -4.74 16.61 3.50
CA GLU A 20 -5.59 15.56 4.05
C GLU A 20 -4.77 14.35 4.49
N TYR A 21 -3.80 13.95 3.67
CA TYR A 21 -2.87 12.86 3.97
C TYR A 21 -2.03 13.17 5.21
N ALA A 22 -1.48 14.39 5.33
CA ALA A 22 -0.70 14.79 6.49
C ALA A 22 -1.55 14.81 7.77
N GLN A 23 -2.79 15.34 7.70
CA GLN A 23 -3.73 15.34 8.80
C GLN A 23 -4.05 13.91 9.25
N TRP A 24 -4.44 13.04 8.30
CA TRP A 24 -4.78 11.65 8.59
C TRP A 24 -3.60 10.88 9.21
N CYS A 25 -2.37 11.12 8.74
CA CYS A 25 -1.17 10.53 9.32
C CYS A 25 -0.98 10.95 10.78
N HIS A 26 -1.16 12.23 11.09
CA HIS A 26 -1.01 12.72 12.46
C HIS A 26 -2.11 12.18 13.38
N GLU A 27 -3.36 12.12 12.91
CA GLU A 27 -4.49 11.58 13.68
C GLU A 27 -4.35 10.08 13.93
N SER A 28 -3.85 9.32 12.94
CA SER A 28 -3.77 7.86 13.01
C SER A 28 -2.49 7.35 13.70
N PHE A 29 -1.36 8.05 13.52
CA PHE A 29 -0.03 7.58 13.95
C PHE A 29 0.75 8.59 14.81
N GLY A 30 0.31 9.85 14.87
CA GLY A 30 1.04 10.93 15.54
C GLY A 30 2.18 11.55 14.74
N TYR A 31 2.51 11.02 13.56
CA TYR A 31 3.59 11.53 12.69
C TYR A 31 3.29 11.28 11.21
N TYR A 32 3.99 12.00 10.31
CA TYR A 32 3.84 11.83 8.86
C TYR A 32 4.47 10.52 8.38
N LEU A 33 3.67 9.67 7.73
CA LEU A 33 4.18 8.43 7.14
C LEU A 33 4.73 8.70 5.74
N HIS A 34 6.05 8.66 5.59
CA HIS A 34 6.70 8.86 4.29
C HIS A 34 6.56 7.62 3.41
N HIS A 35 6.08 7.82 2.18
CA HIS A 35 6.13 6.80 1.13
C HIS A 35 7.57 6.66 0.62
N ALA A 36 8.21 5.55 0.92
CA ALA A 36 9.59 5.26 0.56
C ALA A 36 9.70 3.82 0.01
N PRO A 37 9.23 3.58 -1.23
CA PRO A 37 9.32 2.27 -1.87
C PRO A 37 10.80 1.87 -1.99
N ASN A 38 11.17 0.71 -1.44
CA ASN A 38 12.54 0.20 -1.46
C ASN A 38 12.60 -1.10 -2.26
N SER A 39 13.05 -1.02 -3.52
CA SER A 39 13.10 -2.16 -4.44
C SER A 39 14.05 -3.28 -4.00
N LYS A 40 15.04 -2.98 -3.14
CA LYS A 40 16.08 -3.94 -2.72
C LYS A 40 15.65 -4.94 -1.64
N LEU A 41 14.49 -4.74 -1.01
CA LEU A 41 13.94 -5.64 0.02
C LEU A 41 12.83 -6.57 -0.52
N ARG A 42 12.61 -6.62 -1.84
CA ARG A 42 11.69 -7.57 -2.48
C ARG A 42 12.33 -8.96 -2.63
N THR A 43 12.95 -9.51 -1.59
CA THR A 43 13.18 -10.96 -1.55
C THR A 43 11.83 -11.66 -1.44
N GLN A 44 11.61 -12.71 -2.23
CA GLN A 44 10.30 -13.36 -2.43
C GLN A 44 9.60 -13.86 -1.15
N GLY A 45 10.25 -13.81 0.02
CA GLY A 45 9.65 -14.11 1.32
C GLY A 45 8.98 -12.94 2.06
N LEU A 46 9.02 -11.70 1.54
CA LEU A 46 8.52 -10.48 2.23
C LEU A 46 7.18 -9.94 1.70
N MET A 47 6.53 -10.66 0.79
CA MET A 47 5.12 -10.44 0.47
C MET A 47 4.26 -11.10 1.55
N VAL A 48 4.19 -10.44 2.70
CA VAL A 48 3.28 -10.81 3.79
C VAL A 48 1.84 -10.74 3.28
N ASP A 49 1.02 -11.74 3.60
CA ASP A 49 -0.42 -11.76 3.33
C ASP A 49 -1.11 -10.59 4.07
N VAL A 50 -1.26 -9.46 3.37
CA VAL A 50 -1.86 -8.24 3.89
C VAL A 50 -3.30 -8.48 4.31
N VAL A 51 -4.04 -9.22 3.50
CA VAL A 51 -5.45 -9.52 3.75
C VAL A 51 -5.60 -10.39 5.00
N GLY A 52 -4.76 -11.41 5.13
CA GLY A 52 -4.69 -12.24 6.34
C GLY A 52 -4.42 -11.39 7.59
N ARG A 53 -3.44 -10.50 7.54
CA ARG A 53 -3.10 -9.61 8.67
C ARG A 53 -4.23 -8.64 9.03
N ILE A 54 -4.91 -8.06 8.04
CA ILE A 54 -6.06 -7.16 8.27
C ILE A 54 -7.21 -7.94 8.93
N ARG A 55 -7.50 -9.16 8.46
CA ARG A 55 -8.52 -10.03 9.05
C ARG A 55 -8.15 -10.47 10.48
N GLU A 56 -6.90 -10.85 10.72
CA GLU A 56 -6.39 -11.20 12.07
C GLU A 56 -6.54 -10.04 13.06
N ALA A 57 -6.38 -8.80 12.58
CA ALA A 57 -6.59 -7.59 13.37
C ALA A 57 -8.08 -7.27 13.62
N GLY A 58 -9.01 -8.08 13.09
CA GLY A 58 -10.45 -7.96 13.32
C GLY A 58 -11.16 -6.99 12.37
N PHE A 59 -10.49 -6.51 11.32
CA PHE A 59 -11.11 -5.64 10.33
C PHE A 59 -11.88 -6.44 9.28
N PHE A 60 -13.02 -5.90 8.85
CA PHE A 60 -13.73 -6.38 7.68
C PHE A 60 -12.92 -6.08 6.41
N VAL A 61 -12.73 -7.10 5.56
CA VAL A 61 -12.07 -6.97 4.26
C VAL A 61 -13.10 -7.17 3.16
N ASP A 62 -13.23 -6.20 2.27
CA ASP A 62 -14.04 -6.33 1.06
C ASP A 62 -13.25 -7.09 -0.02
N ASP A 63 -13.62 -8.34 -0.26
CA ASP A 63 -12.96 -9.21 -1.23
C ASP A 63 -13.03 -8.68 -2.68
N ARG A 64 -13.95 -7.76 -2.99
CA ARG A 64 -14.00 -7.13 -4.32
C ARG A 64 -12.86 -6.14 -4.53
N LEU A 65 -12.36 -5.54 -3.44
CA LEU A 65 -11.24 -4.62 -3.47
C LEU A 65 -9.91 -5.34 -3.23
N TRP A 66 -9.93 -6.45 -2.49
CA TRP A 66 -8.72 -7.13 -2.02
C TRP A 66 -8.50 -8.54 -2.60
N GLY A 67 -9.40 -9.02 -3.46
CA GLY A 67 -9.41 -10.41 -3.95
C GLY A 67 -8.30 -10.79 -4.94
N THR A 68 -7.66 -9.80 -5.57
CA THR A 68 -6.50 -10.01 -6.44
C THR A 68 -5.30 -9.29 -5.85
N ALA A 69 -4.27 -10.03 -5.44
CA ALA A 69 -3.00 -9.42 -5.07
C ALA A 69 -2.48 -8.62 -6.27
N GLY A 70 -2.05 -7.38 -6.04
CA GLY A 70 -1.48 -6.57 -7.11
C GLY A 70 -0.23 -7.26 -7.66
N ASP A 71 -0.11 -7.30 -8.98
CA ASP A 71 1.14 -7.70 -9.62
C ASP A 71 2.27 -6.75 -9.16
N CYS A 72 3.52 -7.22 -9.23
CA CYS A 72 4.64 -6.29 -9.23
C CYS A 72 4.43 -5.34 -10.41
N ASN A 73 4.00 -4.11 -10.14
CA ASN A 73 3.80 -3.07 -11.15
C ASN A 73 5.14 -2.84 -11.88
N ALA A 74 5.30 -3.48 -13.05
CA ALA A 74 6.31 -3.11 -14.03
C ALA A 74 6.05 -1.65 -14.43
N PRO A 75 7.11 -0.86 -14.70
CA PRO A 75 7.13 0.58 -14.44
C PRO A 75 6.10 1.30 -15.31
N THR A 76 4.91 1.45 -14.77
CA THR A 76 3.85 2.23 -15.39
C THR A 76 3.15 3.02 -14.31
N CYS A 77 3.54 4.29 -14.26
CA CYS A 77 2.72 5.44 -13.85
C CYS A 77 2.39 5.67 -12.37
N CYS A 78 2.67 4.76 -11.43
CA CYS A 78 2.44 5.02 -9.99
C CYS A 78 3.72 4.91 -9.16
N GLY A 79 4.57 5.95 -9.18
CA GLY A 79 5.41 6.42 -8.07
C GLY A 79 6.53 5.54 -7.46
N ASP A 80 6.50 4.22 -7.64
CA ASP A 80 7.44 3.33 -6.98
C ASP A 80 8.72 3.21 -7.80
N GLY A 81 9.74 3.97 -7.39
CA GLY A 81 11.08 3.99 -7.99
C GLY A 81 11.72 2.60 -8.20
N PRO A 82 12.84 2.55 -8.93
CA PRO A 82 13.04 1.64 -10.04
C PRO A 82 12.97 0.16 -9.64
N CYS A 83 11.98 -0.47 -10.28
CA CYS A 83 11.94 -1.79 -10.89
C CYS A 83 12.25 -3.04 -10.05
N CYS A 84 11.53 -4.10 -10.43
CA CYS A 84 11.86 -5.51 -10.26
C CYS A 84 13.36 -5.79 -10.41
#